data_AF-A0A4R9BJG6-F1
#
_entry.id   AF-A0A4R9BJG6-F1
#
_cell.length_a   1.000
_cell.length_b   1.000
_cell.length_c   1.000
_cell.angle_alpha   90.00
_cell.angle_beta   90.00
_cell.angle_gamma   90.00
#
_symmetry.space_group_name_H-M   'P 1'
#
loop_
_entity.id
_entity.type
_entity.pdbx_description
1 polymer ?
#
loop_
_entity_poly.entity_id
_entity_poly.type
_entity_poly.pdbx_seq_one_letter_code
_entity_poly.pdbx_strand_id
1 'polypeptide(L)'
;MSAMTPMGLGPQSSATYENFADTIGQVTLEAVSKDLREMFGRVAFTVLVGSVDGHWRNHGFLRIDGVWRLRPLFDVNLTRAGSRVPSRRINDRDAPSNRDVRLFIEGRENLFWDRVCD
;
A
#
# COMPACT_ATOMS: atom_id res chain seq x y z
N MET A 1 -7.96 11.45 -5.78
CA MET A 1 -8.70 10.90 -4.62
C MET A 1 -7.71 10.27 -3.65
N SER A 2 -7.80 10.52 -2.33
CA SER A 2 -6.98 9.83 -1.32
C SER A 2 -7.44 8.38 -1.15
N ALA A 3 -6.55 7.45 -0.79
CA ALA A 3 -6.93 6.06 -0.49
C ALA A 3 -7.93 5.94 0.66
N MET A 4 -7.96 6.92 1.56
CA MET A 4 -8.95 7.01 2.65
C MET A 4 -10.40 6.93 2.14
N THR A 5 -10.69 7.55 1.00
CA THR A 5 -12.06 7.66 0.46
C THR A 5 -12.60 6.32 -0.03
N PRO A 6 -11.97 5.60 -0.99
CA PRO A 6 -12.48 4.32 -1.47
C PRO A 6 -12.34 3.21 -0.43
N MET A 7 -11.42 3.34 0.54
CA MET A 7 -11.30 2.39 1.65
C MET A 7 -12.29 2.68 2.80
N GLY A 8 -13.07 3.77 2.74
CA GLY A 8 -14.01 4.15 3.80
C GLY A 8 -13.34 4.45 5.16
N LEU A 9 -12.09 4.92 5.16
CA LEU A 9 -11.31 5.12 6.37
C LEU A 9 -11.51 6.51 6.97
N GLY A 10 -11.68 6.56 8.29
CA GLY A 10 -11.61 7.76 9.11
C GLY A 10 -10.23 7.97 9.73
N PRO A 11 -9.98 9.11 10.41
CA PRO A 11 -8.66 9.49 10.93
C PRO A 11 -7.99 8.43 11.84
N GLN A 12 -8.80 7.63 12.53
CA GLN A 12 -8.32 6.61 13.47
C GLN A 12 -8.46 5.18 12.93
N SER A 13 -8.89 5.00 11.68
CA SER A 13 -9.09 3.68 11.10
C SER A 13 -7.75 2.97 10.84
N SER A 14 -7.69 1.69 11.20
CA SER A 14 -6.63 0.77 10.81
C SER A 14 -7.02 0.02 9.54
N ALA A 15 -6.05 -0.19 8.66
CA ALA A 15 -6.16 -1.07 7.50
C ALA A 15 -4.77 -1.64 7.21
N THR A 16 -4.71 -2.62 6.30
CA THR A 16 -3.48 -3.24 5.81
C THR A 16 -3.25 -2.92 4.33
N TYR A 17 -2.04 -3.18 3.83
CA TYR A 17 -1.77 -3.10 2.40
C TYR A 17 -2.57 -4.15 1.59
N GLU A 18 -2.95 -5.27 2.19
CA GLU A 18 -3.92 -6.21 1.59
C GLU A 18 -5.30 -5.54 1.37
N ASN A 19 -5.83 -4.81 2.36
CA ASN A 19 -7.09 -4.09 2.16
C ASN A 19 -6.96 -3.01 1.07
N PHE A 20 -5.80 -2.35 1.01
CA PHE A 20 -5.54 -1.35 -0.02
C PHE A 20 -5.44 -1.97 -1.41
N ALA A 21 -4.87 -3.17 -1.52
CA ALA A 21 -4.83 -3.92 -2.76
C ALA A 21 -6.22 -4.28 -3.30
N ASP A 22 -7.10 -4.78 -2.44
CA ASP A 22 -8.48 -5.07 -2.83
C ASP A 22 -9.18 -3.78 -3.31
N THR A 23 -8.89 -2.67 -2.66
CA THR A 23 -9.39 -1.35 -3.08
C THR A 23 -8.85 -0.93 -4.44
N ILE A 24 -7.57 -1.14 -4.73
CA ILE A 24 -7.00 -0.89 -6.08
C ILE A 24 -7.71 -1.77 -7.11
N GLY A 25 -7.97 -3.04 -6.77
CA GLY A 25 -8.77 -3.98 -7.56
C GLY A 25 -10.13 -3.42 -7.99
N GLN A 26 -10.82 -2.77 -7.06
CA GLN A 26 -12.15 -2.20 -7.28
C GLN A 26 -12.12 -0.84 -8.00
N VAL A 27 -11.07 -0.04 -7.78
CA VAL A 27 -11.01 1.35 -8.29
C VAL A 27 -10.40 1.44 -9.68
N THR A 28 -9.33 0.68 -9.95
CA THR A 28 -8.50 0.86 -11.16
C THR A 28 -8.91 -0.03 -12.32
N LEU A 29 -9.76 -1.03 -12.07
CA LEU A 29 -10.43 -1.89 -13.05
C LEU A 29 -9.46 -2.48 -14.11
N GLU A 30 -9.40 -1.89 -15.30
CA GLU A 30 -8.57 -2.37 -16.42
C GLU A 30 -7.06 -2.24 -16.14
N ALA A 31 -6.65 -1.41 -15.19
CA ALA A 31 -5.26 -1.18 -14.84
C ALA A 31 -4.77 -1.95 -13.58
N VAL A 32 -5.58 -2.87 -13.05
CA VAL A 32 -5.35 -3.53 -11.75
C VAL A 32 -3.97 -4.17 -11.66
N SER A 33 -3.58 -5.04 -12.59
CA SER A 33 -2.27 -5.73 -12.50
C SER A 33 -1.11 -4.75 -12.49
N LYS A 34 -1.17 -3.69 -13.31
CA LYS A 34 -0.13 -2.66 -13.36
C LYS A 34 -0.06 -1.84 -12.07
N ASP A 35 -1.21 -1.42 -11.55
CA ASP A 35 -1.26 -0.57 -10.37
C ASP A 35 -0.98 -1.36 -9.08
N LEU A 36 -1.27 -2.66 -9.04
CA LEU A 36 -0.87 -3.56 -7.96
C LEU A 36 0.64 -3.82 -7.95
N ARG A 37 1.28 -4.04 -9.11
CA ARG A 37 2.75 -4.14 -9.23
C ARG A 37 3.44 -2.87 -8.71
N GLU A 38 2.93 -1.71 -9.12
CA GLU A 38 3.39 -0.42 -8.64
C GLU A 38 3.22 -0.27 -7.12
N MET A 39 2.05 -0.63 -6.58
CA MET A 39 1.80 -0.58 -5.14
C MET A 39 2.80 -1.45 -4.38
N PHE A 40 3.01 -2.69 -4.80
CA PHE A 40 3.96 -3.58 -4.15
C PHE A 40 5.39 -3.02 -4.17
N GLY A 41 5.86 -2.57 -5.32
CA GLY A 41 7.21 -1.98 -5.44
C GLY A 41 7.44 -0.81 -4.49
N ARG A 42 6.40 0.01 -4.26
CA ARG A 42 6.46 1.13 -3.32
C ARG A 42 6.53 0.68 -1.87
N VAL A 43 5.76 -0.33 -1.48
CA VAL A 43 5.83 -0.82 -0.09
C VAL A 43 7.17 -1.50 0.15
N ALA A 44 7.65 -2.33 -0.78
CA ALA A 44 8.98 -2.92 -0.70
C ALA A 44 10.07 -1.83 -0.56
N PHE A 45 10.00 -0.78 -1.40
CA PHE A 45 10.92 0.35 -1.33
C PHE A 45 10.86 1.07 0.03
N THR A 46 9.67 1.43 0.51
CA THR A 46 9.50 2.14 1.80
C THR A 46 9.93 1.31 3.00
N VAL A 47 9.78 -0.02 2.96
CA VAL A 47 10.33 -0.93 3.97
C VAL A 47 11.86 -0.92 3.92
N LEU A 48 12.46 -1.08 2.73
CA LEU A 48 13.91 -1.16 2.56
C LEU A 48 14.65 0.14 2.93
N VAL A 49 14.05 1.29 2.64
CA VAL A 49 14.61 2.60 3.00
C VAL A 49 14.21 3.07 4.40
N GLY A 50 13.49 2.25 5.17
CA GLY A 50 13.10 2.58 6.55
C GLY A 50 12.14 3.77 6.66
N SER A 51 11.31 4.01 5.64
CA SER A 51 10.28 5.04 5.69
C SER A 51 9.03 4.53 6.39
N VAL A 52 8.72 5.08 7.56
CA VAL A 52 7.56 4.67 8.38
C VAL A 52 6.28 5.47 8.05
N ASP A 53 6.38 6.50 7.21
CA ASP A 53 5.29 7.45 6.95
C ASP A 53 4.33 6.99 5.83
N GLY A 54 3.90 5.73 5.91
CA GLY A 54 3.00 5.10 4.92
C GLY A 54 1.52 5.46 5.12
N HIS A 55 1.19 6.66 5.61
CA HIS A 55 -0.19 7.03 5.90
C HIS A 55 -1.11 6.85 4.68
N TRP A 56 -2.36 6.43 4.88
CA TRP A 56 -3.33 6.27 3.78
C TRP A 56 -3.62 7.56 3.01
N ARG A 57 -3.32 8.73 3.60
CA ARG A 57 -3.36 10.03 2.90
C ARG A 57 -2.20 10.21 1.90
N ASN A 58 -1.11 9.49 2.12
CA ASN A 58 0.08 9.44 1.25
C ASN A 58 -0.11 8.43 0.11
N HIS A 59 -1.26 7.77 0.06
CA HIS A 59 -1.71 6.94 -1.04
C HIS A 59 -2.92 7.59 -1.73
N GLY A 60 -3.03 7.41 -3.04
CA GLY A 60 -4.16 7.97 -3.76
C GLY A 60 -4.23 7.58 -5.22
N PHE A 61 -5.25 8.11 -5.88
CA PHE A 61 -5.59 7.82 -7.25
C PHE A 61 -5.74 9.12 -8.04
N LEU A 62 -5.26 9.13 -9.27
CA LEU A 62 -5.48 10.18 -10.26
C LEU A 62 -6.43 9.67 -11.34
N ARG A 63 -7.29 10.54 -11.86
CA ARG A 63 -8.14 10.20 -13.00
C ARG A 63 -7.44 10.67 -14.27
N ILE A 64 -7.05 9.74 -15.12
CA ILE A 64 -6.32 9.97 -16.37
C ILE A 64 -7.16 9.34 -17.48
N ASP A 65 -7.55 10.13 -18.48
CA ASP A 65 -8.35 9.67 -19.62
C ASP A 65 -9.61 8.90 -19.21
N GLY A 66 -10.26 9.35 -18.14
CA GLY A 66 -11.47 8.73 -17.60
C GLY A 66 -11.24 7.57 -16.62
N VAL A 67 -10.04 6.99 -16.58
CA VAL A 67 -9.67 5.82 -15.75
C VAL A 67 -8.96 6.26 -14.47
N TRP A 68 -9.28 5.61 -13.34
CA TRP A 68 -8.54 5.83 -12.09
C TRP A 68 -7.25 5.02 -12.08
N ARG A 69 -6.15 5.69 -11.76
CA ARG A 69 -4.81 5.12 -11.71
C ARG A 69 -4.14 5.44 -10.39
N LEU A 70 -3.29 4.54 -9.90
CA LEU A 70 -2.47 4.82 -8.72
C LEU A 70 -1.63 6.08 -8.97
N ARG A 71 -1.72 7.08 -8.09
CA ARG A 71 -0.93 8.32 -8.20
C ARG A 71 0.56 8.03 -8.05
N PRO A 72 1.49 8.86 -8.54
CA PRO A 72 2.92 8.72 -8.20
C PRO A 72 3.19 8.72 -6.70
N LEU A 73 4.22 7.97 -6.26
CA LEU A 73 4.66 7.94 -4.86
C LEU A 73 5.16 9.33 -4.43
N PHE A 74 4.82 9.76 -3.22
CA PHE A 74 5.20 11.06 -2.67
C PHE A 74 5.32 10.97 -1.15
N ASP A 75 5.91 11.99 -0.53
CA ASP A 75 6.07 12.10 0.92
C ASP A 75 6.79 10.90 1.56
N VAL A 76 7.84 10.42 0.88
CA VAL A 76 8.70 9.35 1.39
C VAL A 76 9.87 9.96 2.14
N ASN A 77 9.78 9.92 3.47
CA ASN A 77 10.81 10.45 4.35
C ASN A 77 11.54 9.32 5.06
N LEU A 78 12.87 9.42 5.15
CA LEU A 78 13.68 8.49 5.93
C LEU A 78 13.43 8.71 7.41
N THR A 79 13.19 7.64 8.15
CA THR A 79 13.08 7.72 9.60
C THR A 79 14.49 7.73 10.20
N ARG A 80 14.73 8.57 11.22
CA ARG A 80 16.03 8.58 11.91
C ARG A 80 16.36 7.20 12.45
N ALA A 81 17.63 6.80 12.31
CA ALA A 81 18.12 5.55 12.89
C ALA A 81 17.81 5.50 14.40
N GLY A 82 17.24 4.38 14.86
CA GLY A 82 16.83 4.17 16.25
C GLY A 82 15.41 4.63 16.60
N SER A 83 14.72 5.38 15.72
CA SER A 83 13.30 5.70 15.91
C SER A 83 12.41 4.50 15.60
N ARG A 84 11.60 4.04 16.56
CA ARG A 84 10.58 3.01 16.37
C ARG A 84 9.20 3.64 16.23
N VAL A 85 8.91 4.21 15.07
CA VAL A 85 7.59 4.75 14.77
C VAL A 85 6.75 3.66 14.09
N PRO A 86 5.54 3.36 14.60
CA PRO A 86 4.64 2.43 13.93
C PRO A 86 4.31 2.88 12.50
N SER A 87 4.31 1.94 11.55
CA SER A 87 3.89 2.16 10.17
C SER A 87 2.68 1.30 9.80
N ARG A 88 2.18 1.44 8.56
CA ARG A 88 1.07 0.61 8.07
C ARG A 88 1.53 -0.82 7.87
N ARG A 89 0.70 -1.74 8.35
CA ARG A 89 0.91 -3.18 8.27
C ARG A 89 0.78 -3.67 6.84
N ILE A 90 1.64 -4.60 6.45
CA ILE A 90 1.53 -5.35 5.19
C ILE A 90 0.25 -6.18 5.21
N ASN A 91 0.08 -7.01 6.24
CA ASN A 91 -1.09 -7.83 6.53
C ASN A 91 -1.34 -7.88 8.04
N ASP A 92 -2.33 -8.65 8.51
CA ASP A 92 -2.65 -8.70 9.94
C ASP A 92 -1.60 -9.39 10.82
N ARG A 93 -0.62 -10.07 10.22
CA ARG A 93 0.52 -10.68 10.93
C ARG A 93 1.71 -9.73 11.07
N ASP A 94 1.71 -8.61 10.35
CA ASP A 94 2.83 -7.68 10.31
C ASP A 94 2.94 -6.84 11.59
N ALA A 95 4.18 -6.65 12.06
CA ALA A 95 4.48 -5.79 13.20
C ALA A 95 4.72 -4.35 12.71
N PRO A 96 3.89 -3.36 13.06
CA PRO A 96 4.01 -1.98 12.58
C PRO A 96 5.38 -1.33 12.80
N SER A 97 6.10 -1.75 13.84
CA SER A 97 7.41 -1.23 14.24
C SER A 97 8.60 -2.05 13.70
N ASN A 98 8.33 -3.19 13.05
CA ASN A 98 9.34 -4.10 12.53
C ASN A 98 8.79 -4.80 11.27
N ARG A 99 8.50 -4.00 10.23
CA ARG A 99 7.89 -4.51 9.00
C ARG A 99 8.84 -5.43 8.26
N ASP A 100 8.31 -6.56 7.80
CA ASP A 100 9.06 -7.56 7.05
C ASP A 100 8.50 -7.73 5.65
N VAL A 101 9.31 -7.38 4.63
CA VAL A 101 8.90 -7.51 3.23
C VAL A 101 8.55 -8.94 2.84
N ARG A 102 9.03 -9.97 3.56
CA ARG A 102 8.67 -11.38 3.30
C ARG A 102 7.19 -11.67 3.56
N LEU A 103 6.53 -10.88 4.41
CA LEU A 103 5.10 -11.05 4.70
C LEU A 103 4.22 -10.79 3.48
N PHE A 104 4.74 -10.09 2.48
CA PHE A 104 4.11 -10.02 1.17
C PHE A 104 4.05 -11.39 0.50
N ILE A 105 5.16 -12.12 0.48
CA ILE A 105 5.24 -13.46 -0.14
C ILE A 105 4.41 -14.46 0.66
N GLU A 106 4.36 -14.36 1.99
CA GLU A 106 3.56 -15.26 2.82
C GLU A 106 2.04 -15.01 2.69
N GLY A 107 1.65 -13.77 2.36
CA GLY A 107 0.26 -13.42 2.01
C GLY A 107 -0.17 -13.88 0.61
N ARG A 108 0.68 -14.59 -0.14
CA ARG A 108 0.42 -15.10 -1.51
C ARG A 108 -0.82 -15.96 -1.67
N GLU A 109 -1.25 -16.62 -0.61
CA GLU A 109 -2.41 -17.52 -0.66
C GLU A 109 -3.73 -16.74 -0.60
N ASN A 110 -3.68 -15.45 -0.27
CA ASN A 110 -4.79 -14.53 -0.46
C ASN A 110 -4.77 -14.06 -1.93
N LEU A 111 -5.95 -13.95 -2.56
CA LEU A 111 -6.25 -13.57 -3.96
C LEU A 111 -5.52 -12.33 -4.53
N PHE A 112 -4.71 -11.67 -3.72
CA PHE A 112 -3.92 -10.50 -4.01
C PHE A 112 -2.80 -10.76 -5.04
N TRP A 113 -2.07 -11.88 -4.93
CA TRP A 113 -0.82 -12.08 -5.68
C TRP A 113 -0.98 -12.65 -7.08
N ASP A 114 -2.00 -13.47 -7.30
CA ASP A 114 -2.31 -13.97 -8.65
C ASP A 114 -2.53 -12.79 -9.61
N ARG A 115 -3.23 -11.75 -9.13
CA ARG A 115 -3.51 -10.51 -9.88
C ARG A 115 -2.28 -9.62 -10.11
N VAL A 116 -1.19 -9.82 -9.38
CA VAL A 116 0.09 -9.09 -9.57
C VAL A 116 0.96 -9.78 -10.63
N CYS A 117 0.89 -11.10 -10.72
CA CYS A 117 1.78 -11.90 -11.55
C CYS A 117 1.23 -12.19 -12.96
N ASP A 118 -0.08 -12.05 -13.18
CA ASP A 118 -0.74 -12.09 -14.50
C ASP A 118 -0.56 -10.78 -15.31
#